data_AF-A0A7J5V7V5-F1
#
_entry.id   AF-A0A7J5V7V5-F1
#
_cell.length_a   1.000
_cell.length_b   1.000
_cell.length_c   1.000
_cell.angle_alpha   90.00
_cell.angle_beta   90.00
_cell.angle_gamma   90.00
#
_symmetry.space_group_name_H-M   'P 1'
#
loop_
_entity.id
_entity.type
_entity.pdbx_description
1 polymer ?
#
loop_
_entity_poly.entity_id
_entity_poly.type
_entity_poly.pdbx_seq_one_letter_code
_entity_poly.pdbx_strand_id
1 'polypeptide(L)'
;MCPYASTGLPRQRPAEAQLYRGNRSIILTSIQRRVLELTDEGHCGIVKTKQRCREWMWWPGIEHSIEYFMSKCPACTRLDKGKHAMAKLPIKPRPLHEKPFWKLDIDILSELNGGTNQER
;
A
#
# COMPACT_ATOMS: atom_id res chain seq x y z
N MET A 1 32.71 -22.45 30.31
CA MET A 1 31.59 -21.54 29.97
C MET A 1 32.10 -20.11 29.96
N CYS A 2 32.40 -19.59 28.78
CA CYS A 2 32.44 -18.15 28.50
C CYS A 2 31.69 -18.01 27.16
N PRO A 3 30.41 -17.57 27.16
CA PRO A 3 29.49 -17.94 26.09
C PRO A 3 29.30 -16.91 24.97
N TYR A 4 30.15 -15.89 24.76
CA TYR A 4 29.98 -15.07 23.55
C TYR A 4 31.29 -14.67 22.88
N ALA A 5 31.45 -15.27 21.70
CA ALA A 5 32.60 -15.27 20.84
C ALA A 5 32.91 -13.88 20.25
N SER A 6 34.20 -13.69 19.99
CA SER A 6 34.69 -12.84 18.90
C SER A 6 33.99 -13.19 17.59
N THR A 7 33.70 -12.18 16.78
CA THR A 7 34.07 -12.07 15.34
C THR A 7 33.06 -11.26 14.56
N GLY A 8 33.57 -10.31 13.77
CA GLY A 8 32.82 -9.61 12.74
C GLY A 8 32.60 -8.12 13.02
N LEU A 9 33.66 -7.32 12.89
CA LEU A 9 33.47 -5.93 12.44
C LEU A 9 32.53 -5.95 11.22
N PRO A 10 31.55 -5.03 11.12
CA PRO A 10 30.69 -4.98 9.94
C PRO A 10 31.61 -4.88 8.73
N ARG A 11 31.44 -5.86 7.83
CA ARG A 11 32.16 -6.00 6.56
C ARG A 11 32.07 -4.67 5.82
N GLN A 12 33.03 -3.78 6.03
CA GLN A 12 33.08 -2.51 5.34
C GLN A 12 33.39 -2.85 3.90
N ARG A 13 32.35 -2.81 3.07
CA ARG A 13 32.53 -2.81 1.61
C ARG A 13 33.49 -1.66 1.31
N PRO A 14 34.48 -1.87 0.43
CA PRO A 14 35.31 -0.76 -0.03
C PRO A 14 34.38 0.38 -0.46
N ALA A 15 34.77 1.63 -0.24
CA ALA A 15 33.98 2.79 -0.64
C ALA A 15 33.83 2.79 -2.17
N GLU A 16 32.84 2.05 -2.66
CA GLU A 16 32.41 2.05 -4.05
C GLU A 16 32.01 3.49 -4.36
N ALA A 17 32.64 4.08 -5.37
CA ALA A 17 32.35 5.45 -5.78
C ALA A 17 30.86 5.56 -6.14
N GLN A 18 30.07 6.09 -5.21
CA GLN A 18 28.64 6.28 -5.36
C GLN A 18 28.41 7.55 -6.19
N LEU A 19 27.73 7.41 -7.31
CA LEU A 19 27.40 8.55 -8.17
C LEU A 19 26.11 9.23 -7.69
N TYR A 20 26.08 10.56 -7.81
CA TYR A 20 24.95 11.39 -7.41
C TYR A 20 24.55 12.36 -8.52
N ARG A 21 23.26 12.69 -8.57
CA ARG A 21 22.71 13.80 -9.37
C ARG A 21 22.00 14.76 -8.42
N GLY A 22 22.69 15.84 -8.03
CA GLY A 22 22.26 16.67 -6.91
C GLY A 22 22.22 15.85 -5.62
N ASN A 23 21.09 15.86 -4.91
CA ASN A 23 20.92 15.11 -3.65
C ASN A 23 20.41 13.67 -3.84
N ARG A 24 20.42 13.14 -5.07
CA ARG A 24 19.84 11.83 -5.41
C ARG A 24 20.92 10.85 -5.81
N SER A 25 20.86 9.63 -5.30
CA SER A 25 21.76 8.55 -5.67
C SER A 25 21.44 8.03 -7.08
N ILE A 26 22.46 7.92 -7.93
CA ILE A 26 22.32 7.31 -9.25
C ILE A 26 22.32 5.79 -9.07
N ILE A 27 21.25 5.13 -9.52
CA ILE A 27 21.07 3.68 -9.35
C ILE A 27 21.44 2.95 -10.65
N LEU A 28 22.40 2.03 -10.55
CA LEU A 28 22.85 1.20 -11.67
C LEU A 28 21.72 0.26 -12.14
N THR A 29 21.66 0.02 -13.45
CA THR A 29 20.62 -0.81 -14.09
C THR A 29 20.49 -2.20 -13.46
N SER A 30 21.61 -2.79 -13.02
CA SER A 30 21.64 -4.11 -12.39
C SER A 30 20.88 -4.19 -11.06
N ILE A 31 20.79 -3.09 -10.31
CA ILE A 31 20.19 -3.05 -8.98
C ILE A 31 18.83 -2.34 -8.94
N GLN A 32 18.40 -1.70 -10.04
CA GLN A 32 17.13 -0.97 -10.11
C GLN A 32 15.94 -1.83 -9.67
N ARG A 33 15.87 -3.09 -10.11
CA ARG A 33 14.79 -4.02 -9.69
C ARG A 33 14.76 -4.21 -8.17
N ARG A 34 15.93 -4.49 -7.58
CA ARG A 34 16.03 -4.73 -6.13
C ARG A 34 15.64 -3.49 -5.33
N VAL A 35 16.05 -2.32 -5.81
CA VAL A 35 15.71 -1.04 -5.19
C VAL A 35 14.20 -0.76 -5.25
N LEU A 36 13.54 -1.09 -6.38
CA LEU A 36 12.09 -0.95 -6.52
C LEU A 36 11.33 -1.90 -5.57
N GLU A 37 11.79 -3.14 -5.40
CA GLU A 37 11.23 -4.08 -4.42
C GLU A 37 11.27 -3.52 -3.00
N LEU A 38 12.43 -3.00 -2.58
CA LEU A 38 12.60 -2.39 -1.24
C LEU A 38 11.75 -1.12 -1.06
N THR A 39 11.54 -0.36 -2.14
CA THR A 39 10.76 0.88 -2.05
C THR A 39 9.27 0.60 -1.88
N ASP A 40 8.77 -0.52 -2.42
CA ASP A 40 7.37 -0.95 -2.36
C ASP A 40 7.03 -1.88 -1.17
N GLU A 41 7.92 -2.03 -0.18
CA GLU A 41 7.74 -2.95 0.99
C GLU A 41 6.49 -2.71 1.86
N GLY A 42 5.66 -1.71 1.55
CA GLY A 42 4.35 -1.50 2.18
C GLY A 42 3.18 -1.30 1.21
N HIS A 43 3.38 -1.52 -0.09
CA HIS A 43 2.37 -1.33 -1.15
C HIS A 43 1.59 -0.02 -1.02
N CYS A 44 2.30 1.06 -0.73
CA CYS A 44 1.73 2.35 -0.33
C CYS A 44 1.08 3.16 -1.48
N GLY A 45 1.05 2.60 -2.68
CA GLY A 45 0.41 3.16 -3.86
C GLY A 45 1.34 4.06 -4.69
N ILE A 46 1.00 4.22 -5.98
CA ILE A 46 1.92 4.75 -6.99
C ILE A 46 2.43 6.15 -6.74
N VAL A 47 1.58 7.02 -6.20
CA VAL A 47 1.93 8.41 -5.90
C VAL A 47 3.01 8.48 -4.81
N LYS A 48 2.84 7.70 -3.72
CA LYS A 48 3.79 7.68 -2.61
C LYS A 48 5.13 7.05 -3.01
N THR A 49 5.09 5.95 -3.76
CA THR A 49 6.31 5.30 -4.27
C THR A 49 7.08 6.24 -5.19
N LYS A 50 6.41 6.94 -6.12
CA LYS A 50 7.05 7.94 -6.98
C LYS A 50 7.68 9.08 -6.18
N GLN A 51 6.97 9.60 -5.18
CA GLN A 51 7.51 10.66 -4.32
C GLN A 51 8.79 10.21 -3.62
N ARG A 52 8.77 9.05 -2.95
CA ARG A 52 9.93 8.48 -2.25
C ARG A 52 11.12 8.26 -3.21
N CYS A 53 10.86 7.75 -4.41
CA CYS A 53 11.89 7.58 -5.42
C CYS A 53 12.51 8.92 -5.85
N ARG A 54 11.69 9.96 -6.06
CA ARG A 54 12.15 11.30 -6.47
C ARG A 54 12.98 11.99 -5.40
N GLU A 55 12.82 11.65 -4.13
CA GLU A 55 13.60 12.23 -3.04
C GLU A 55 15.03 11.65 -2.99
N TRP A 56 15.17 10.34 -3.16
CA TRP A 56 16.43 9.65 -2.86
C TRP A 56 17.19 9.14 -4.08
N MET A 57 16.54 8.93 -5.22
CA MET A 57 17.06 8.09 -6.30
C MET A 57 16.87 8.71 -7.68
N TRP A 58 17.77 8.36 -8.60
CA TRP A 58 17.68 8.82 -9.97
C TRP A 58 18.25 7.82 -10.99
N TRP A 59 17.54 7.63 -12.10
CA TRP A 59 18.05 7.08 -13.36
C TRP A 59 17.13 7.52 -14.52
N PRO A 60 17.60 7.44 -15.78
CA PRO A 60 16.75 7.73 -16.94
C PRO A 60 15.50 6.83 -16.95
N GLY A 61 14.31 7.42 -17.02
CA GLY A 61 13.06 6.65 -17.08
C GLY A 61 12.62 6.01 -15.75
N ILE A 62 13.09 6.50 -14.60
CA ILE A 62 12.69 6.02 -13.27
C ILE A 62 11.17 5.95 -13.08
N GLU A 63 10.42 6.95 -13.55
CA GLU A 63 8.96 6.99 -13.37
C GLU A 63 8.25 5.87 -14.13
N HIS A 64 8.66 5.61 -15.38
CA HIS A 64 8.15 4.50 -16.18
C HIS A 64 8.52 3.15 -15.57
N SER A 65 9.72 3.04 -15.00
CA SER A 65 10.17 1.83 -14.30
C SER A 65 9.29 1.53 -13.08
N ILE A 66 8.95 2.57 -12.30
CA ILE A 66 8.06 2.47 -11.14
C ILE A 66 6.64 2.08 -11.58
N GLU A 67 6.09 2.76 -12.59
CA GLU A 67 4.76 2.46 -13.12
C GLU A 67 4.65 1.01 -13.59
N TYR A 68 5.63 0.56 -14.38
CA TYR A 68 5.68 -0.81 -14.85
C TYR A 68 5.76 -1.81 -13.69
N PHE A 69 6.66 -1.58 -12.73
CA PHE A 69 6.83 -2.44 -11.56
C PHE A 69 5.53 -2.55 -10.74
N MET A 70 4.90 -1.41 -10.44
CA MET A 70 3.68 -1.38 -9.63
C MET A 70 2.47 -1.95 -10.37
N SER A 71 2.41 -1.83 -11.70
CA SER A 71 1.36 -2.45 -12.52
C SER A 71 1.39 -3.98 -12.48
N LYS A 72 2.57 -4.56 -12.20
CA LYS A 72 2.78 -6.01 -12.08
C LYS A 72 2.69 -6.52 -10.65
N CYS A 73 2.70 -5.62 -9.66
CA CYS A 73 2.59 -5.98 -8.25
C CYS A 73 1.14 -6.39 -7.91
N PRO A 74 0.88 -7.65 -7.50
CA PRO A 74 -0.48 -8.13 -7.21
C PRO A 74 -1.14 -7.39 -6.03
N ALA A 75 -0.34 -7.06 -5.01
CA ALA A 75 -0.82 -6.34 -3.84
C ALA A 75 -1.22 -4.90 -4.19
N CYS A 76 -0.37 -4.17 -4.93
CA CYS A 76 -0.70 -2.83 -5.42
C CYS A 76 -1.93 -2.84 -6.33
N THR A 77 -2.07 -3.84 -7.19
CA THR A 77 -3.22 -3.96 -8.11
C THR A 77 -4.54 -4.22 -7.37
N ARG A 78 -4.50 -4.99 -6.27
CA ARG A 78 -5.67 -5.23 -5.43
C ARG A 78 -6.08 -4.01 -4.62
N LEU A 79 -5.11 -3.22 -4.16
CA LEU A 79 -5.33 -2.02 -3.35
C LEU A 79 -5.67 -0.77 -4.19
N ASP A 80 -5.53 -0.84 -5.51
CA ASP A 80 -5.83 0.26 -6.42
C ASP A 80 -7.34 0.54 -6.47
N LYS A 81 -7.78 1.45 -5.60
CA LYS A 81 -9.18 1.88 -5.48
C LYS A 81 -9.71 2.50 -6.77
N GLY A 82 -8.85 3.02 -7.64
CA GLY A 82 -9.26 3.70 -8.88
C GLY A 82 -9.65 2.72 -9.99
N LYS A 83 -8.94 1.60 -10.12
CA LYS A 83 -9.25 0.57 -11.13
C LYS A 83 -10.49 -0.25 -10.80
N HIS A 84 -10.78 -0.41 -9.52
CA HIS A 84 -11.95 -1.16 -9.03
C HIS A 84 -13.11 -0.26 -8.59
N ALA A 85 -12.98 1.06 -8.79
CA ALA A 85 -14.11 1.98 -8.68
C ALA A 85 -15.05 1.74 -9.87
N MET A 86 -15.79 0.64 -9.81
CA MET A 86 -17.01 0.48 -10.60
C MET A 86 -17.84 1.74 -10.35
N ALA A 87 -18.23 2.43 -11.42
CA ALA A 87 -19.16 3.55 -11.31
C ALA A 87 -20.36 3.03 -10.50
N LYS A 88 -20.56 3.58 -9.30
CA LYS A 88 -21.69 3.17 -8.46
C LYS A 88 -22.94 3.40 -9.29
N LEU A 89 -23.64 2.32 -9.62
CA LEU A 89 -24.90 2.45 -10.34
C LEU A 89 -25.82 3.36 -9.53
N PRO A 90 -26.60 4.23 -10.20
CA PRO A 90 -27.63 5.01 -9.52
C PRO A 90 -28.52 4.09 -8.69
N ILE A 91 -28.78 4.47 -7.44
CA ILE A 91 -29.69 3.74 -6.56
C ILE A 91 -31.07 3.73 -7.24
N LYS A 92 -31.57 2.54 -7.60
CA LYS A 92 -32.91 2.41 -8.17
C LYS A 92 -33.94 2.51 -7.04
N PRO A 93 -34.93 3.43 -7.14
CA PRO A 93 -35.99 3.50 -6.15
C PRO A 93 -36.80 2.20 -6.15
N ARG A 94 -37.26 1.80 -4.97
CA ARG A 94 -38.14 0.63 -4.81
C ARG A 94 -39.54 0.98 -5.34
N PRO A 95 -40.21 0.07 -6.08
CA PRO A 95 -41.59 0.30 -6.50
C PRO A 95 -42.51 0.43 -5.29
N LEU A 96 -43.51 1.31 -5.39
CA LEU A 96 -44.59 1.39 -4.41
C LEU A 96 -45.50 0.17 -4.55
N HIS A 97 -45.97 -0.34 -3.41
CA HIS A 97 -46.90 -1.47 -3.38
C HIS A 97 -48.34 -0.94 -3.23
N GLU A 98 -49.27 -1.51 -4.01
CA GLU A 98 -50.67 -1.05 -4.07
C GLU A 98 -51.50 -1.42 -2.84
N LYS A 99 -51.08 -2.44 -2.09
CA LYS A 99 -51.84 -3.01 -0.97
C LYS A 99 -51.02 -2.99 0.32
N PRO A 100 -51.66 -2.78 1.47
CA PRO A 100 -50.99 -2.88 2.77
C PRO A 100 -50.47 -4.30 2.98
N PHE A 101 -49.34 -4.42 3.70
CA PHE A 101 -48.67 -5.69 4.04
C PHE A 101 -48.18 -6.55 2.85
N TRP A 102 -48.15 -6.00 1.63
CA TRP A 102 -47.67 -6.71 0.43
C TRP A 102 -46.20 -7.11 0.50
N LYS A 103 -45.37 -6.29 1.16
CA LYS A 103 -43.96 -6.58 1.41
C LYS A 103 -43.57 -6.09 2.79
N LEU A 104 -42.89 -6.94 3.55
CA LEU A 104 -42.36 -6.63 4.86
C LEU A 104 -40.84 -6.77 4.81
N ASP A 105 -40.13 -5.66 5.02
CA ASP A 105 -38.68 -5.69 5.24
C ASP A 105 -38.48 -5.67 6.76
N ILE A 106 -37.82 -6.70 7.30
CA ILE A 106 -37.50 -6.83 8.72
C ILE A 106 -36.00 -6.75 8.84
N ASP A 107 -35.50 -5.94 9.78
CA ASP A 107 -34.10 -5.88 10.13
C ASP A 107 -33.92 -6.17 11.63
N ILE A 108 -32.80 -6.78 11.98
CA ILE A 108 -32.49 -7.14 13.36
C ILE A 108 -31.53 -6.10 13.91
N LEU A 109 -32.00 -5.34 14.90
CA LEU A 109 -31.13 -4.48 15.69
C LEU A 109 -30.50 -5.31 16.82
N SER A 110 -29.21 -5.60 16.71
CA SER A 110 -28.45 -6.22 17.80
C SER A 110 -27.99 -5.19 18.84
N GLU A 111 -27.72 -5.67 20.05
CA GLU A 111 -27.08 -4.96 21.18
C GLU A 111 -27.58 -3.54 21.43
N LEU A 112 -28.76 -3.44 22.03
CA LEU A 112 -29.12 -2.26 22.80
C LEU A 112 -28.33 -2.37 24.11
N ASN A 113 -27.24 -1.62 24.27
CA ASN A 113 -26.47 -1.58 25.52
C ASN A 113 -27.45 -1.45 26.70
N GLY A 114 -27.68 -2.55 27.42
CA GLY A 114 -28.37 -2.51 28.68
C GLY A 114 -27.50 -1.66 29.59
N GLY A 115 -27.99 -0.47 29.94
CA GLY A 115 -27.31 0.42 30.86
C GLY A 115 -26.84 -0.41 32.05
N THR A 116 -25.54 -0.42 32.27
CA THR A 116 -24.92 -0.98 33.47
C THR A 116 -25.56 -0.32 34.68
N ASN A 117 -26.49 -1.00 35.36
CA ASN A 117 -26.80 -0.67 36.75
C ASN A 117 -25.59 -1.13 37.57
N GLN A 118 -24.64 -0.21 37.70
CA GLN A 118 -23.56 -0.28 38.66
C GLN A 118 -24.16 0.10 40.02
N GLU A 119 -24.75 -0.87 40.70
CA GLU A 119 -25.08 -0.77 42.13
C GLU A 119 -24.24 -1.77 42.92
N ARG A 120 -23.91 -1.35 44.14
CA ARG A 120 -22.75 -1.67 44.96
C ARG A 120 -22.74 -3.05 45.60
#